data_AF-A0A535D329-F1
#
_entry.id   AF-A0A535D329-F1
#
_cell.length_a   1.000
_cell.length_b   1.000
_cell.length_c   1.000
_cell.angle_alpha   90.00
_cell.angle_beta   90.00
_cell.angle_gamma   90.00
#
_symmetry.space_group_name_H-M   'P 1'
#
loop_
_entity.id
_entity.type
_entity.pdbx_description
1 polymer ?
#
loop_
_entity_poly.entity_id
_entity_poly.type
_entity_poly.pdbx_seq_one_letter_code
_entity_poly.pdbx_strand_id
1 'polypeptide(L)'
;MSDEHHHDGSIAQQVRVVEALLEERGLTDADEVDAILDSLGTPANGARVVARAWVDEGFRARLIADGNAAVAELGFSMARGPQPQLLVCVENTAEVHNVVVCTLCSCYPISLLGPSPSWYKSEAYRSRVVRDPRSVLLEFGLDLPARTEIRVWDASAETRYLVLPRRPLASEGPNEAELAELVTRNGLIGTAAVLAFALAGVVMPARAAWALAFGATVFAVVGFLVGLKFTLADPSGRTGDIAYHLAGLALLLVSATLLALPQGRVALTRRRGGITHRELAGNR
;
A
#
# COMPACT_ATOMS: atom_id res chain seq x y z
N MET A 1 -7.39 -14.76 27.00
CA MET A 1 -7.79 -13.90 25.86
C MET A 1 -9.19 -13.35 26.13
N SER A 2 -9.37 -12.53 27.18
CA SER A 2 -10.67 -11.95 27.55
C SER A 2 -10.59 -10.57 28.22
N ASP A 3 -9.41 -9.96 28.36
CA ASP A 3 -9.25 -8.68 29.06
C ASP A 3 -9.31 -7.43 28.16
N GLU A 4 -9.21 -7.56 26.83
CA GLU A 4 -9.17 -6.38 25.94
C GLU A 4 -10.52 -5.63 25.84
N HIS A 5 -11.66 -6.31 26.00
CA HIS A 5 -12.97 -5.66 25.84
C HIS A 5 -13.45 -4.81 27.03
N HIS A 6 -12.83 -4.94 28.21
CA HIS A 6 -13.22 -4.15 29.40
C HIS A 6 -12.49 -2.81 29.53
N HIS A 7 -11.33 -2.64 28.88
CA HIS A 7 -10.53 -1.41 28.97
C HIS A 7 -11.06 -0.27 28.07
N ASP A 8 -11.51 -0.59 26.86
CA ASP A 8 -11.99 0.42 25.90
C ASP A 8 -13.27 1.14 26.37
N GLY A 9 -14.18 0.41 27.02
CA GLY A 9 -15.38 1.00 27.62
C GLY A 9 -15.07 1.99 28.75
N SER A 10 -13.99 1.74 29.50
CA SER A 10 -13.53 2.62 30.58
C SER A 10 -12.91 3.90 30.05
N ILE A 11 -12.06 3.81 29.01
CA ILE A 11 -11.45 4.99 28.37
C ILE A 11 -12.53 5.86 27.71
N ALA A 12 -13.44 5.26 26.95
CA ALA A 12 -14.52 6.00 26.30
C ALA A 12 -15.42 6.71 27.31
N GLN A 13 -15.65 6.11 28.48
CA GLN A 13 -16.37 6.77 29.57
C GLN A 13 -15.59 7.94 30.16
N GLN A 14 -14.28 7.79 30.37
CA GLN A 14 -13.42 8.87 30.85
C GLN A 14 -13.37 10.04 29.86
N VAL A 15 -13.26 9.77 28.56
CA VAL A 15 -13.28 10.78 27.49
C VAL A 15 -14.58 11.58 27.56
N ARG A 16 -15.74 10.92 27.62
CA ARG A 16 -17.05 11.60 27.74
C ARG A 16 -17.16 12.48 28.99
N VAL A 17 -16.61 12.02 30.11
CA VAL A 17 -16.60 12.82 31.35
C VAL A 17 -15.73 14.06 31.20
N VAL A 18 -14.56 13.93 30.56
CA VAL A 18 -13.67 15.07 30.30
C VAL A 18 -14.30 16.07 29.33
N GLU A 19 -14.89 15.60 28.23
CA GLU A 19 -15.60 16.43 27.25
C GLU A 19 -16.72 17.24 27.92
N ALA A 20 -17.60 16.58 28.68
CA ALA A 20 -18.69 17.27 29.40
C ALA A 20 -18.18 18.33 30.39
N LEU A 21 -17.06 18.07 31.08
CA LEU A 21 -16.44 19.03 32.01
C LEU A 21 -15.81 20.24 31.30
N LEU A 22 -15.33 20.07 30.07
CA LEU A 22 -14.79 21.14 29.24
C LEU A 22 -15.92 22.00 28.66
N GLU A 23 -17.01 21.37 28.22
CA GLU A 23 -18.24 22.04 27.77
C GLU A 23 -18.88 22.85 28.90
N GLU A 24 -19.04 22.28 30.10
CA GLU A 24 -19.59 22.98 31.27
C GLU A 24 -18.78 24.24 31.62
N ARG A 25 -17.47 24.22 31.36
CA ARG A 25 -16.56 25.35 31.59
C ARG A 25 -16.49 26.33 30.42
N GLY A 26 -17.20 26.07 29.32
CA GLY A 26 -17.14 26.88 28.10
C GLY A 26 -15.76 26.90 27.43
N LEU A 27 -14.98 25.83 27.59
CA LEU A 27 -13.65 25.69 26.99
C LEU A 27 -13.66 25.01 25.62
N THR A 28 -14.76 24.34 25.29
CA THR A 28 -15.04 23.72 23.99
C THR A 28 -16.56 23.71 23.79
N ASP A 29 -17.01 23.51 22.56
CA ASP A 29 -18.37 23.06 22.28
C ASP A 29 -18.37 21.65 21.64
N ALA A 30 -19.57 21.10 21.44
CA ALA A 30 -19.77 19.77 20.89
C ALA A 30 -19.28 19.63 19.43
N ASP A 31 -19.28 20.72 18.67
CA ASP A 31 -18.92 20.72 17.24
C ASP A 31 -17.41 20.95 17.03
N GLU A 32 -16.74 21.59 17.99
CA GLU A 32 -15.32 21.97 17.90
C GLU A 32 -14.40 20.74 17.78
N VAL A 33 -14.68 19.67 18.52
CA VAL A 33 -13.91 18.43 18.46
C VAL A 33 -14.06 17.77 17.09
N ASP A 34 -15.29 17.67 16.59
CA ASP A 34 -15.58 17.10 15.27
C ASP A 34 -14.93 17.92 14.16
N ALA A 35 -14.99 19.26 14.24
CA ALA A 35 -14.33 20.14 13.29
C ALA A 35 -12.80 19.94 13.26
N ILE A 36 -12.17 19.68 14.41
CA ILE A 36 -10.74 19.37 14.48
C ILE A 36 -10.45 18.03 13.81
N LEU A 37 -11.26 16.99 14.07
CA LEU A 37 -11.09 15.67 13.48
C LEU A 37 -11.27 15.69 11.96
N ASP A 38 -12.26 16.43 11.46
CA ASP A 38 -12.52 16.63 10.03
C ASP A 38 -11.42 17.43 9.32
N SER A 39 -10.67 18.24 10.08
CA SER A 39 -9.54 19.01 9.54
C SER A 39 -8.28 18.16 9.28
N LEU A 40 -8.24 16.93 9.80
CA LEU A 40 -7.06 16.07 9.68
C LEU A 40 -6.86 15.59 8.24
N GLY A 41 -5.60 15.43 7.85
CA GLY A 41 -5.25 14.93 6.54
C GLY A 41 -5.55 13.45 6.35
N THR A 42 -5.21 12.94 5.17
CA THR A 42 -5.23 11.50 4.89
C THR A 42 -3.96 11.11 4.13
N PRO A 43 -3.52 9.84 4.19
CA PRO A 43 -2.37 9.39 3.41
C PRO A 43 -2.52 9.65 1.90
N ALA A 44 -3.75 9.75 1.39
CA ALA A 44 -4.04 10.09 0.00
C ALA A 44 -3.54 11.49 -0.39
N ASN A 45 -3.48 12.44 0.54
CA ASN A 45 -2.91 13.77 0.27
C ASN A 45 -1.41 13.65 -0.03
N GLY A 46 -0.67 12.90 0.80
CA GLY A 46 0.75 12.63 0.57
C GLY A 46 1.00 11.86 -0.72
N ALA A 47 0.13 10.90 -1.05
CA ALA A 47 0.17 10.19 -2.32
C ALA A 47 0.03 11.13 -3.53
N ARG A 48 -0.89 12.10 -3.47
CA ARG A 48 -1.05 13.15 -4.50
C ARG A 48 0.20 14.03 -4.62
N VAL A 49 0.80 14.44 -3.50
CA VAL A 49 2.05 15.21 -3.48
C VAL A 49 3.18 14.45 -4.17
N VAL A 50 3.37 13.16 -3.83
CA VAL A 50 4.41 12.32 -4.43
C VAL A 50 4.14 12.08 -5.92
N ALA A 51 2.91 11.77 -6.30
CA ALA A 51 2.55 11.54 -7.70
C ALA A 51 2.79 12.78 -8.56
N ARG A 52 2.44 13.98 -8.06
CA ARG A 52 2.77 15.25 -8.72
C ARG A 52 4.28 15.40 -8.89
N ALA A 53 5.07 15.15 -7.84
CA ALA A 53 6.53 15.23 -7.91
C ALA A 53 7.16 14.21 -8.88
N TRP A 54 6.50 13.09 -9.15
CA TRP A 54 6.97 12.11 -10.13
C TRP A 54 6.72 12.50 -11.59
N VAL A 55 5.74 13.35 -11.86
CA VAL A 55 5.35 13.77 -13.23
C VAL A 55 5.78 15.21 -13.57
N ASP A 56 6.08 16.02 -12.55
CA ASP A 56 6.49 17.41 -12.68
C ASP A 56 7.81 17.62 -11.92
N GLU A 57 8.92 17.63 -12.67
CA GLU A 57 10.26 17.87 -12.11
C GLU A 57 10.40 19.26 -11.47
N GLY A 58 9.66 20.26 -11.98
CA GLY A 58 9.64 21.61 -11.42
C GLY A 58 8.96 21.63 -10.05
N PHE A 59 7.82 20.95 -9.91
CA PHE A 59 7.16 20.76 -8.62
C PHE A 59 8.05 19.97 -7.66
N ARG A 60 8.70 18.89 -8.12
CA ARG A 60 9.64 18.12 -7.30
C ARG A 60 10.78 18.98 -6.74
N ALA A 61 11.37 19.84 -7.56
CA ALA A 61 12.41 20.76 -7.11
C ALA A 61 11.90 21.74 -6.04
N ARG A 62 10.68 22.29 -6.23
CA ARG A 62 10.04 23.17 -5.22
C ARG A 62 9.71 22.41 -3.93
N LEU A 63 9.21 21.19 -4.03
CA LEU A 63 8.87 20.34 -2.88
C LEU A 63 10.08 20.02 -2.00
N ILE A 64 11.23 19.77 -2.62
CA ILE A 64 12.48 19.52 -1.90
C ILE A 64 13.02 20.81 -1.26
N ALA A 65 12.86 21.96 -1.94
CA ALA A 65 13.36 23.25 -1.45
C ALA A 65 12.50 23.84 -0.31
N ASP A 66 11.16 23.78 -0.44
CA ASP A 66 10.20 24.27 0.53
C ASP A 66 8.92 23.42 0.48
N GLY A 67 8.84 22.45 1.39
CA GLY A 67 7.71 21.53 1.46
C GLY A 67 6.39 22.24 1.75
N ASN A 68 6.40 23.29 2.57
CA ASN A 68 5.19 24.02 2.95
C ASN A 68 4.61 24.78 1.74
N ALA A 69 5.46 25.50 1.01
CA ALA A 69 5.04 26.24 -0.17
C ALA A 69 4.54 25.30 -1.28
N ALA A 70 5.25 24.19 -1.52
CA ALA A 70 4.88 23.25 -2.57
C ALA A 70 3.54 22.55 -2.30
N VAL A 71 3.28 22.07 -1.07
CA VAL A 71 1.99 21.41 -0.78
C VAL A 71 0.81 22.39 -0.80
N ALA A 72 1.05 23.69 -0.61
CA ALA A 72 0.04 24.74 -0.74
C ALA A 72 -0.45 24.90 -2.19
N GLU A 73 0.40 24.63 -3.20
CA GLU A 73 -0.01 24.60 -4.62
C GLU A 73 -1.12 23.55 -4.89
N LEU A 74 -1.18 22.50 -4.06
CA LEU A 74 -2.19 21.44 -4.14
C LEU A 74 -3.37 21.66 -3.19
N GLY A 75 -3.42 22.80 -2.50
CA GLY A 75 -4.47 23.14 -1.54
C GLY A 75 -4.29 22.54 -0.14
N PHE A 76 -3.12 22.01 0.18
CA PHE A 76 -2.81 21.49 1.52
C PHE A 76 -2.11 22.53 2.39
N SER A 77 -2.15 22.37 3.71
CA SER A 77 -1.50 23.29 4.63
C SER A 77 -0.91 22.56 5.83
N MET A 78 0.33 22.92 6.16
CA MET A 78 1.04 22.49 7.37
C MET A 78 0.80 23.42 8.56
N ALA A 79 -0.03 24.46 8.38
CA ALA A 79 -0.44 25.38 9.44
C ALA A 79 -1.71 24.91 10.16
N ARG A 80 -2.42 23.92 9.60
CA ARG A 80 -3.58 23.29 10.26
C ARG A 80 -3.06 22.26 11.26
N GLY A 81 -3.67 22.13 12.45
CA GLY A 81 -3.19 21.28 13.53
C GLY A 81 -2.78 22.09 14.78
N PRO A 82 -2.29 21.43 15.84
CA PRO A 82 -2.07 22.08 17.14
C PRO A 82 -1.02 23.20 17.09
N GLN A 83 -0.13 23.18 16.10
CA GLN A 83 0.88 24.21 15.87
C GLN A 83 1.34 24.19 14.40
N PRO A 84 1.81 25.31 13.83
CA PRO A 84 2.42 25.33 12.51
C PRO A 84 3.65 24.42 12.43
N GLN A 85 3.74 23.64 11.35
CA GLN A 85 4.80 22.66 11.15
C GLN A 85 5.66 23.03 9.93
N LEU A 86 6.95 22.73 10.01
CA LEU A 86 7.86 22.78 8.87
C LEU A 86 7.92 21.41 8.19
N LEU A 87 7.43 21.31 6.96
CA LEU A 87 7.50 20.10 6.16
C LEU A 87 8.81 20.05 5.39
N VAL A 88 9.57 18.99 5.63
CA VAL A 88 10.79 18.68 4.89
C VAL A 88 10.55 17.41 4.08
N CYS A 89 10.69 17.51 2.77
CA CYS A 89 10.60 16.35 1.89
C CYS A 89 11.99 15.72 1.69
N VAL A 90 12.11 14.42 1.95
CA VAL A 90 13.37 13.68 1.86
C VAL A 90 13.27 12.63 0.78
N GLU A 91 14.12 12.75 -0.24
CA GLU A 91 14.00 11.93 -1.44
C GLU A 91 14.84 10.66 -1.39
N ASN A 92 14.23 9.53 -1.76
CA ASN A 92 14.94 8.28 -1.99
C ASN A 92 15.54 8.25 -3.40
N THR A 93 16.80 7.80 -3.49
CA THR A 93 17.52 7.54 -4.75
C THR A 93 17.93 6.07 -4.83
N ALA A 94 18.62 5.66 -5.90
CA ALA A 94 19.13 4.30 -5.99
C ALA A 94 20.21 3.97 -4.94
N GLU A 95 20.82 5.00 -4.37
CA GLU A 95 21.90 4.95 -3.39
C GLU A 95 21.43 5.27 -1.97
N VAL A 96 20.39 6.10 -1.81
CA VAL A 96 19.91 6.61 -0.52
C VAL A 96 18.45 6.22 -0.28
N HIS A 97 18.16 5.63 0.87
CA HIS A 97 16.80 5.37 1.36
C HIS A 97 16.57 6.10 2.68
N ASN A 98 15.47 6.85 2.76
CA ASN A 98 15.09 7.61 3.95
C ASN A 98 14.01 6.86 4.73
N VAL A 99 14.07 6.90 6.06
CA VAL A 99 13.04 6.41 6.98
C VAL A 99 12.83 7.42 8.10
N VAL A 100 11.58 7.66 8.49
CA VAL A 100 11.20 8.71 9.45
C VAL A 100 10.76 8.11 10.77
N VAL A 101 11.19 8.68 11.89
CA VAL A 101 10.80 8.30 13.25
C VAL A 101 10.57 9.55 14.11
N CYS A 102 9.91 9.41 15.24
CA CYS A 102 9.98 10.38 16.34
C CYS A 102 10.38 9.61 17.60
N THR A 103 11.66 9.66 17.98
CA THR A 103 12.14 8.87 19.12
C THR A 103 11.52 9.31 20.43
N LEU A 104 11.20 10.61 20.57
CA LEU A 104 10.64 11.18 21.80
C LEU A 104 9.16 10.90 22.00
N CYS A 105 8.37 10.78 20.93
CA CYS A 105 6.94 10.53 21.03
C CYS A 105 6.37 9.91 19.75
N SER A 106 5.80 10.72 18.86
CA SER A 106 5.05 10.30 17.67
C SER A 106 4.82 11.44 16.69
N CYS A 107 5.69 12.47 16.68
CA CYS A 107 5.60 13.61 15.77
C CYS A 107 5.41 13.16 14.30
N TYR A 108 4.31 13.57 13.70
CA TYR A 108 3.87 13.11 12.38
C TYR A 108 3.17 14.26 11.64
N PRO A 109 3.25 14.36 10.31
CA PRO A 109 2.57 15.41 9.53
C PRO A 109 1.06 15.15 9.44
N ILE A 110 0.34 15.23 10.57
CA ILE A 110 -1.06 14.82 10.69
C ILE A 110 -1.99 15.65 9.78
N SER A 111 -1.69 16.93 9.60
CA SER A 111 -2.43 17.85 8.73
C SER A 111 -2.37 17.43 7.26
N LEU A 112 -1.30 16.73 6.87
CA LEU A 112 -1.14 16.18 5.53
C LEU A 112 -1.60 14.72 5.48
N LEU A 113 -1.10 13.86 6.36
CA LEU A 113 -1.19 12.40 6.28
C LEU A 113 -2.21 11.75 7.22
N GLY A 114 -2.88 12.52 8.07
CA GLY A 114 -3.78 12.02 9.11
C GLY A 114 -3.06 11.38 10.30
N PRO A 115 -3.78 10.68 11.19
CA PRO A 115 -3.20 10.07 12.37
C PRO A 115 -2.08 9.06 12.04
N SER A 116 -1.00 9.12 12.81
CA SER A 116 0.12 8.18 12.68
C SER A 116 -0.32 6.73 12.97
N PRO A 117 0.26 5.71 12.31
CA PRO A 117 0.02 4.31 12.65
C PRO A 117 0.33 3.98 14.13
N SER A 118 -0.32 2.97 14.69
CA SER A 118 -0.05 2.51 16.07
C SER A 118 1.40 2.05 16.25
N TRP A 119 1.94 1.28 15.29
CA TRP A 119 3.33 0.81 15.32
C TRP A 119 4.36 1.96 15.34
N TYR A 120 4.03 3.11 14.74
CA TYR A 120 4.92 4.28 14.72
C TYR A 120 5.14 4.84 16.12
N LYS A 121 4.12 4.72 16.99
CA LYS A 121 4.15 5.16 18.39
C LYS A 121 4.86 4.17 19.32
N SER A 122 5.07 2.94 18.85
CA SER A 122 5.61 1.84 19.66
C SER A 122 7.06 2.09 20.06
N GLU A 123 7.41 1.71 21.28
CA GLU A 123 8.80 1.76 21.76
C GLU A 123 9.71 0.86 20.91
N ALA A 124 9.20 -0.29 20.47
CA ALA A 124 9.92 -1.22 19.60
C ALA A 124 10.40 -0.54 18.31
N TYR A 125 9.56 0.26 17.66
CA TYR A 125 9.96 1.03 16.49
C TYR A 125 10.90 2.18 16.85
N ARG A 126 10.47 3.04 17.80
CA ARG A 126 11.14 4.29 18.16
C ARG A 126 12.58 4.10 18.66
N SER A 127 12.84 3.04 19.40
CA SER A 127 14.16 2.76 19.98
C SER A 127 15.13 2.06 19.02
N ARG A 128 14.60 1.23 18.10
CA ARG A 128 15.40 0.35 17.24
C ARG A 128 15.73 0.97 15.90
N VAL A 129 14.80 1.69 15.26
CA VAL A 129 15.02 2.18 13.88
C VAL A 129 16.20 3.15 13.77
N VAL A 130 16.54 3.87 14.84
CA VAL A 130 17.72 4.76 14.88
C VAL A 130 19.05 4.02 15.11
N ARG A 131 19.01 2.78 15.62
CA ARG A 131 20.21 1.97 15.93
C ARG A 131 20.49 0.93 14.85
N ASP A 132 19.46 0.24 14.41
CA ASP A 132 19.52 -0.81 13.40
C ASP A 132 18.36 -0.66 12.40
N PRO A 133 18.40 0.40 11.58
CA PRO A 133 17.32 0.66 10.62
C PRO A 133 17.17 -0.48 9.61
N ARG A 134 18.27 -1.15 9.23
CA ARG A 134 18.22 -2.19 8.20
C ARG A 134 17.43 -3.39 8.66
N SER A 135 17.68 -3.90 9.87
CA SER A 135 16.90 -5.02 10.40
C SER A 135 15.43 -4.63 10.64
N VAL A 136 15.16 -3.42 11.11
CA VAL A 136 13.77 -2.93 11.25
C VAL A 136 13.07 -2.88 9.89
N LEU A 137 13.71 -2.35 8.84
CA LEU A 137 13.12 -2.33 7.50
C LEU A 137 12.89 -3.74 6.95
N LEU A 138 13.80 -4.69 7.23
CA LEU A 138 13.62 -6.09 6.86
C LEU A 138 12.38 -6.71 7.54
N GLU A 139 12.11 -6.37 8.81
CA GLU A 139 10.88 -6.79 9.51
C GLU A 139 9.60 -6.22 8.88
N PHE A 140 9.67 -5.02 8.28
CA PHE A 140 8.59 -4.48 7.44
C PHE A 140 8.50 -5.13 6.05
N GLY A 141 9.38 -6.07 5.73
CA GLY A 141 9.46 -6.74 4.44
C GLY A 141 10.23 -5.95 3.37
N LEU A 142 10.99 -4.93 3.76
CA LEU A 142 11.81 -4.12 2.86
C LEU A 142 13.29 -4.51 2.99
N ASP A 143 13.74 -5.41 2.10
CA ASP A 143 15.15 -5.77 1.96
C ASP A 143 15.85 -4.81 0.98
N LEU A 144 16.76 -3.99 1.51
CA LEU A 144 17.53 -3.02 0.73
C LEU A 144 18.92 -3.58 0.43
N PRO A 145 19.48 -3.36 -0.78
CA PRO A 145 20.85 -3.73 -1.09
C PRO A 145 21.83 -3.21 -0.02
N ALA A 146 22.85 -4.00 0.32
CA ALA A 146 23.82 -3.67 1.37
C ALA A 146 24.52 -2.32 1.14
N ARG A 147 24.71 -1.93 -0.13
CA ARG A 147 25.31 -0.65 -0.53
C ARG A 147 24.41 0.58 -0.37
N THR A 148 23.12 0.38 -0.12
CA THR A 148 22.16 1.49 0.01
C THR A 148 22.38 2.16 1.35
N GLU A 149 22.70 3.45 1.35
CA GLU A 149 22.74 4.28 2.54
C GLU A 149 21.32 4.42 3.10
N ILE A 150 21.15 4.20 4.40
CA ILE A 150 19.86 4.43 5.07
C ILE A 150 19.98 5.67 5.96
N ARG A 151 19.19 6.70 5.66
CA ARG A 151 19.10 7.92 6.46
C ARG A 151 17.87 7.88 7.34
N VAL A 152 18.08 7.93 8.64
CA VAL A 152 17.00 7.98 9.63
C VAL A 152 16.75 9.42 10.03
N TRP A 153 15.52 9.88 9.85
CA TRP A 153 15.09 11.25 10.15
C TRP A 153 14.26 11.25 11.43
N ASP A 154 14.84 11.76 12.51
CA ASP A 154 14.15 11.91 13.78
C ASP A 154 13.40 13.25 13.83
N ALA A 155 12.07 13.18 13.74
CA ALA A 155 11.17 14.30 13.83
C ALA A 155 11.18 14.88 15.25
N SER A 156 11.97 15.94 15.42
CA SER A 156 12.05 16.75 16.62
C SER A 156 11.57 18.18 16.34
N ALA A 157 11.17 18.89 17.40
CA ALA A 157 10.62 20.24 17.33
C ALA A 157 9.43 20.31 16.32
N GLU A 158 9.35 21.37 15.52
CA GLU A 158 8.26 21.64 14.57
C GLU A 158 8.47 20.98 13.20
N THR A 159 9.57 20.25 12.99
CA THR A 159 9.86 19.63 11.69
C THR A 159 9.05 18.34 11.54
N ARG A 160 8.44 18.15 10.37
CA ARG A 160 7.80 16.91 9.93
C ARG A 160 8.37 16.49 8.59
N TYR A 161 8.59 15.19 8.45
CA TYR A 161 9.19 14.65 7.23
C TYR A 161 8.14 13.93 6.37
N LEU A 162 8.30 14.07 5.06
CA LEU A 162 7.61 13.28 4.05
C LEU A 162 8.67 12.60 3.19
N VAL A 163 8.68 11.28 3.15
CA VAL A 163 9.55 10.56 2.22
C VAL A 163 8.97 10.72 0.82
N LEU A 164 9.79 11.17 -0.13
CA LEU A 164 9.53 11.06 -1.57
C LEU A 164 10.15 9.76 -2.06
N PRO A 165 9.38 8.67 -2.16
CA PRO A 165 9.91 7.41 -2.64
C PRO A 165 10.27 7.50 -4.12
N ARG A 166 11.14 6.60 -4.57
CA ARG A 166 11.48 6.47 -5.99
C ARG A 166 10.25 6.10 -6.81
N ARG A 167 10.14 6.71 -7.98
CA ARG A 167 9.18 6.29 -8.99
C ARG A 167 9.51 4.86 -9.47
N PRO A 168 8.55 3.93 -9.50
CA PRO A 168 8.78 2.58 -9.98
C PRO A 168 9.06 2.56 -11.50
N LEU A 169 9.99 1.68 -11.91
CA LEU A 169 10.56 1.56 -13.27
C LEU A 169 9.56 1.14 -14.38
N ALA A 170 8.28 0.93 -14.07
CA ALA A 170 7.28 0.42 -15.01
C ALA A 170 6.25 1.47 -15.49
N SER A 171 6.50 2.75 -15.28
CA SER A 171 5.49 3.79 -15.50
C SER A 171 5.71 4.57 -16.81
N GLU A 172 5.71 3.88 -17.95
CA GLU A 172 5.33 4.53 -19.21
C GLU A 172 3.79 4.64 -19.21
N GLY A 173 3.28 5.85 -19.06
CA GLY A 173 1.86 6.15 -19.30
C GLY A 173 0.84 6.13 -18.16
N PRO A 174 1.14 5.92 -16.86
CA PRO A 174 0.11 6.17 -15.86
C PRO A 174 -0.11 7.66 -15.69
N ASN A 175 -1.38 8.08 -15.70
CA ASN A 175 -1.75 9.43 -15.30
C ASN A 175 -1.40 9.64 -13.81
N GLU A 176 -1.31 10.91 -13.37
CA GLU A 176 -0.95 11.28 -12.00
C GLU A 176 -1.80 10.55 -10.93
N ALA A 177 -3.08 10.27 -11.22
CA ALA A 177 -3.96 9.58 -10.29
C ALA A 177 -3.56 8.10 -10.10
N GLU A 178 -3.26 7.38 -11.18
CA GLU A 178 -2.78 5.99 -11.12
C GLU A 178 -1.44 5.87 -10.40
N LEU A 179 -0.55 6.87 -10.56
CA LEU A 179 0.70 6.92 -9.82
C LEU A 179 0.47 7.10 -8.31
N ALA A 180 -0.53 7.90 -7.91
CA ALA A 180 -0.87 8.10 -6.51
C ALA A 180 -1.31 6.79 -5.84
N GLU A 181 -1.98 5.89 -6.56
CA GLU A 181 -2.41 4.58 -6.02
C GLU A 181 -1.24 3.67 -5.60
N LEU A 182 -0.04 3.88 -6.18
CA LEU A 182 1.15 3.12 -5.82
C LEU A 182 1.76 3.57 -4.49
N VAL A 183 1.46 4.79 -4.07
CA VAL A 183 2.05 5.43 -2.89
C VAL A 183 1.28 5.03 -1.63
N THR A 184 1.92 4.23 -0.79
CA THR A 184 1.34 3.80 0.48
C THR A 184 1.77 4.68 1.63
N ARG A 185 1.00 4.71 2.72
CA ARG A 185 1.40 5.36 3.98
C ARG A 185 2.78 4.89 4.46
N ASN A 186 3.09 3.59 4.31
CA ASN A 186 4.40 3.06 4.68
C ASN A 186 5.51 3.59 3.76
N GLY A 187 5.24 3.77 2.48
CA GLY A 187 6.15 4.44 1.53
C GLY A 187 6.44 5.89 1.91
N LEU A 188 5.42 6.62 2.38
CA LEU A 188 5.55 8.01 2.84
C LEU A 188 6.34 8.16 4.16
N ILE A 189 6.43 7.08 4.95
CA ILE A 189 7.27 7.00 6.16
C ILE A 189 8.66 6.43 5.85
N GLY A 190 8.80 5.71 4.72
CA GLY A 190 10.02 5.02 4.33
C GLY A 190 10.16 3.61 4.89
N THR A 191 9.08 2.98 5.36
CA THR A 191 9.08 1.57 5.83
C THR A 191 8.68 0.56 4.75
N ALA A 192 8.27 1.03 3.57
CA ALA A 192 8.03 0.17 2.41
C ALA A 192 8.54 0.85 1.13
N ALA A 193 8.85 0.04 0.12
CA ALA A 193 8.95 0.55 -1.24
C ALA A 193 7.55 0.88 -1.78
N VAL A 194 7.49 1.73 -2.81
CA VAL A 194 6.29 1.85 -3.64
C VAL A 194 6.06 0.52 -4.34
N LEU A 195 4.81 0.08 -4.39
CA LEU A 195 4.44 -1.15 -5.10
C LEU A 195 4.81 -0.96 -6.58
N ALA A 196 5.88 -1.62 -7.02
CA ALA A 196 5.94 -2.00 -8.41
C ALA A 196 4.81 -3.02 -8.57
N PHE A 197 3.80 -2.73 -9.41
CA PHE A 197 3.05 -3.82 -10.00
C PHE A 197 4.09 -4.68 -10.72
N ALA A 198 4.55 -5.74 -10.07
CA ALA A 198 5.30 -6.78 -10.73
C ALA A 198 4.36 -7.28 -11.82
N LEU A 199 4.72 -6.97 -13.05
CA LEU A 199 4.04 -7.36 -14.27
C LEU A 199 4.10 -8.88 -14.41
N ALA A 200 3.39 -9.63 -13.58
CA ALA A 200 3.06 -11.02 -13.87
C ALA A 200 2.18 -11.13 -15.14
N GLY A 201 1.74 -10.02 -15.74
CA GLY A 201 0.86 -9.99 -16.91
C GLY A 201 1.33 -9.21 -18.15
N VAL A 202 2.49 -8.55 -18.19
CA VAL A 202 2.74 -7.57 -19.29
C VAL A 202 3.88 -7.89 -20.26
N VAL A 203 4.81 -8.81 -20.01
CA VAL A 203 5.91 -9.05 -20.98
C VAL A 203 5.65 -10.22 -21.95
N MET A 204 4.48 -10.87 -21.93
CA MET A 204 4.16 -11.90 -22.92
C MET A 204 3.10 -11.43 -23.94
N PRO A 205 3.32 -11.64 -25.25
CA PRO A 205 2.26 -11.47 -26.23
C PRO A 205 1.10 -12.40 -25.85
N ALA A 206 -0.15 -11.95 -26.04
CA ALA A 206 -1.35 -12.68 -25.57
C ALA A 206 -1.41 -14.15 -26.04
N ARG A 207 -0.79 -14.43 -27.19
CA ARG A 207 -0.60 -15.78 -27.73
C ARG A 207 0.36 -16.64 -26.91
N ALA A 208 1.46 -16.07 -26.41
CA ALA A 208 2.41 -16.77 -25.55
C ALA A 208 1.86 -16.97 -24.13
N ALA A 209 1.11 -16.00 -23.59
CA ALA A 209 0.42 -16.15 -22.31
C ALA A 209 -0.65 -17.25 -22.35
N TRP A 210 -1.44 -17.32 -23.43
CA TRP A 210 -2.39 -18.41 -23.64
C TRP A 210 -1.70 -19.76 -23.82
N ALA A 211 -0.62 -19.82 -24.62
CA ALA A 211 0.11 -21.06 -24.86
C ALA A 211 0.76 -21.60 -23.58
N LEU A 212 1.30 -20.72 -22.73
CA LEU A 212 1.89 -21.10 -21.45
C LEU A 212 0.82 -21.58 -20.46
N ALA A 213 -0.30 -20.85 -20.34
CA ALA A 213 -1.41 -21.25 -19.47
C ALA A 213 -1.99 -22.60 -19.89
N PHE A 214 -2.26 -22.79 -21.19
CA PHE A 214 -2.75 -24.05 -21.73
C PHE A 214 -1.73 -25.19 -21.54
N GLY A 215 -0.46 -24.93 -21.83
CA GLY A 215 0.62 -25.92 -21.65
C GLY A 215 0.80 -26.34 -20.19
N ALA A 216 0.77 -25.40 -19.25
CA ALA A 216 0.86 -25.68 -17.82
C ALA A 216 -0.35 -26.49 -17.32
N THR A 217 -1.57 -26.17 -17.78
CA THR A 217 -2.77 -26.94 -17.43
C THR A 217 -2.71 -28.36 -17.98
N VAL A 218 -2.29 -28.56 -19.23
CA VAL A 218 -2.12 -29.90 -19.82
C VAL A 218 -1.04 -30.70 -19.06
N PHE A 219 0.08 -30.08 -18.72
CA PHE A 219 1.12 -30.71 -17.92
C PHE A 219 0.61 -31.15 -16.54
N ALA A 220 -0.17 -30.29 -15.87
CA ALA A 220 -0.79 -30.63 -14.59
C ALA A 220 -1.81 -31.78 -14.72
N VAL A 221 -2.62 -31.83 -15.78
CA VAL A 221 -3.53 -32.95 -16.06
C VAL A 221 -2.75 -34.27 -16.17
N VAL A 222 -1.64 -34.27 -16.93
CA VAL A 222 -0.78 -35.45 -17.06
C VAL A 222 -0.19 -35.86 -15.71
N GLY A 223 0.29 -34.90 -14.91
CA GLY A 223 0.80 -35.15 -13.55
C GLY A 223 -0.25 -35.79 -12.64
N PHE A 224 -1.49 -35.31 -12.67
CA PHE A 224 -2.59 -35.87 -11.89
C PHE A 224 -3.01 -37.27 -12.36
N LEU A 225 -3.00 -37.54 -13.66
CA LEU A 225 -3.25 -38.88 -14.20
C LEU A 225 -2.18 -39.89 -13.78
N VAL A 226 -0.90 -39.47 -13.81
CA VAL A 226 0.21 -40.29 -13.34
C VAL A 226 0.11 -40.54 -11.84
N GLY A 227 -0.14 -39.50 -11.03
CA GLY A 227 -0.37 -39.62 -9.59
C GLY A 227 -1.52 -40.58 -9.28
N LEU A 228 -2.65 -40.44 -9.97
CA LEU A 228 -3.81 -41.31 -9.80
C LEU A 228 -3.48 -42.77 -10.14
N LYS A 229 -2.69 -43.03 -11.18
CA LYS A 229 -2.24 -44.38 -11.51
C LYS A 229 -1.41 -45.01 -10.36
N PHE A 230 -0.52 -44.25 -9.75
CA PHE A 230 0.26 -44.73 -8.60
C PHE A 230 -0.62 -44.95 -7.37
N THR A 231 -1.53 -44.03 -7.07
CA THR A 231 -2.47 -44.15 -5.95
C THR A 231 -3.40 -45.36 -6.11
N LEU A 232 -3.83 -45.68 -7.32
CA LEU A 232 -4.67 -46.87 -7.60
C LEU A 232 -3.87 -48.18 -7.60
N ALA A 233 -2.55 -48.13 -7.80
CA ALA A 233 -1.67 -49.30 -7.77
C ALA A 233 -1.16 -49.63 -6.35
N ASP A 234 -1.31 -48.71 -5.40
CA ASP A 234 -0.96 -48.91 -3.99
C ASP A 234 -2.10 -49.64 -3.23
N PRO A 235 -1.87 -50.87 -2.74
CA PRO A 235 -2.87 -51.63 -1.99
C PRO A 235 -3.23 -51.02 -0.62
N SER A 236 -2.49 -50.00 -0.16
CA SER A 236 -2.78 -49.23 1.07
C SER A 236 -3.50 -47.90 0.81
N GLY A 237 -3.85 -47.61 -0.45
CA GLY A 237 -4.42 -46.34 -0.88
C GLY A 237 -5.65 -45.91 -0.08
N ARG A 238 -5.56 -44.74 0.58
CA ARG A 238 -6.68 -44.16 1.33
C ARG A 238 -7.67 -43.58 0.33
N THR A 239 -8.97 -43.82 0.54
CA THR A 239 -10.06 -43.30 -0.31
C THR A 239 -9.99 -41.78 -0.51
N GLY A 240 -9.45 -41.04 0.46
CA GLY A 240 -9.22 -39.60 0.38
C GLY A 240 -8.21 -39.18 -0.71
N ASP A 241 -7.18 -39.97 -0.95
CA ASP A 241 -6.14 -39.65 -1.94
C ASP A 241 -6.68 -39.83 -3.36
N ILE A 242 -7.53 -40.84 -3.58
CA ILE A 242 -8.25 -41.05 -4.84
C ILE A 242 -9.22 -39.89 -5.09
N ALA A 243 -9.98 -39.47 -4.07
CA ALA A 243 -10.91 -38.35 -4.16
C ALA A 243 -10.19 -37.03 -4.51
N TYR A 244 -9.03 -36.76 -3.89
CA TYR A 244 -8.20 -35.60 -4.20
C TYR A 244 -7.75 -35.58 -5.67
N HIS A 245 -7.25 -36.71 -6.17
CA HIS A 245 -6.79 -36.80 -7.56
C HIS A 245 -7.94 -36.65 -8.57
N LEU A 246 -9.10 -37.24 -8.31
CA LEU A 246 -10.27 -37.12 -9.18
C LEU A 246 -10.84 -35.68 -9.18
N ALA A 247 -10.91 -35.02 -8.02
CA ALA A 247 -11.36 -33.64 -7.91
C ALA A 247 -10.40 -32.66 -8.61
N GLY A 248 -9.09 -32.84 -8.41
CA GLY A 248 -8.07 -32.05 -9.10
C GLY A 248 -8.10 -32.24 -10.61
N LEU A 249 -8.27 -33.49 -11.08
CA LEU A 249 -8.39 -33.79 -12.50
C LEU A 249 -9.65 -33.13 -13.11
N ALA A 250 -10.79 -33.19 -12.43
CA ALA A 250 -12.02 -32.56 -12.91
C ALA A 250 -11.87 -31.03 -13.07
N LEU A 251 -11.26 -30.35 -12.08
CA LEU A 251 -11.02 -28.91 -12.15
C LEU A 251 -10.05 -28.53 -13.28
N LEU A 252 -8.99 -29.32 -13.47
CA LEU A 252 -8.01 -29.10 -14.52
C LEU A 252 -8.58 -29.35 -15.91
N LEU A 253 -9.46 -30.35 -16.07
CA LEU A 253 -10.16 -30.61 -17.34
C LEU A 253 -11.14 -29.49 -17.68
N VAL A 254 -11.88 -28.95 -16.70
CA VAL A 254 -12.73 -27.77 -16.89
C VAL A 254 -11.89 -26.58 -17.31
N SER A 255 -10.75 -26.34 -16.64
CA SER A 255 -9.83 -25.24 -16.97
C SER A 255 -9.24 -25.38 -18.37
N ALA A 256 -8.81 -26.58 -18.76
CA ALA A 256 -8.31 -26.88 -20.10
C ALA A 256 -9.38 -26.67 -21.18
N THR A 257 -10.62 -27.07 -20.89
CA THR A 257 -11.77 -26.90 -21.81
C THR A 257 -12.10 -25.42 -22.00
N LEU A 258 -12.15 -24.64 -20.91
CA LEU A 258 -12.37 -23.20 -20.96
C LEU A 258 -11.26 -22.47 -21.73
N LEU A 259 -10.01 -22.91 -21.61
CA LEU A 259 -8.88 -22.37 -22.37
C LEU A 259 -8.88 -22.80 -23.85
N ALA A 260 -9.42 -23.97 -24.18
CA ALA A 260 -9.55 -24.47 -25.55
C ALA A 260 -10.71 -23.83 -26.32
N LEU A 261 -11.77 -23.39 -25.62
CA LEU A 261 -12.92 -22.73 -26.25
C LEU A 261 -12.53 -21.35 -26.84
N PRO A 262 -13.08 -20.98 -28.01
CA PRO A 262 -12.77 -19.70 -28.66
C PRO A 262 -13.10 -18.47 -27.79
N GLN A 263 -14.09 -18.58 -26.89
CA GLN A 263 -14.47 -17.54 -25.94
C GLN A 263 -13.40 -17.29 -24.86
N GLY A 264 -12.66 -18.31 -24.42
CA GLY A 264 -11.55 -18.17 -23.47
C GLY A 264 -10.35 -17.43 -24.06
N ARG A 265 -10.06 -17.65 -25.35
CA ARG A 265 -9.06 -16.87 -26.12
C ARG A 265 -9.46 -15.40 -26.25
N VAL A 266 -10.75 -15.11 -26.38
CA VAL A 266 -11.29 -13.73 -26.48
C VAL A 266 -11.32 -13.03 -25.12
N ALA A 267 -11.69 -13.71 -24.02
CA ALA A 267 -11.74 -13.12 -22.69
C ALA A 267 -10.35 -12.61 -22.20
N LEU A 268 -9.28 -13.34 -22.51
CA LEU A 268 -7.90 -12.96 -22.18
C LEU A 268 -7.36 -11.83 -23.06
N THR A 269 -7.86 -11.67 -24.29
CA THR A 269 -7.47 -10.60 -25.21
C THR A 269 -8.28 -9.32 -24.99
N ARG A 270 -9.57 -9.43 -24.64
CA ARG A 270 -10.47 -8.28 -24.39
C ARG A 270 -10.15 -7.56 -23.08
N ARG A 271 -9.59 -8.22 -22.06
CA ARG A 271 -9.16 -7.56 -20.81
C ARG A 271 -7.97 -6.59 -20.99
N ARG A 272 -7.31 -6.61 -22.16
CA ARG A 272 -6.20 -5.72 -22.53
C ARG A 272 -6.61 -4.54 -23.41
N GLY A 273 -7.77 -4.62 -24.08
CA GLY A 273 -8.38 -3.50 -24.78
C GLY A 273 -9.45 -2.93 -23.87
N GLY A 274 -9.17 -1.80 -23.23
CA GLY A 274 -10.09 -1.15 -22.30
C GLY A 274 -11.53 -1.08 -22.81
N ILE A 275 -12.46 -0.92 -21.87
CA ILE A 275 -13.84 -0.53 -22.13
C ILE A 275 -13.80 0.70 -23.06
N THR A 276 -13.93 0.46 -24.36
CA THR A 276 -14.07 1.51 -25.34
C THR A 276 -15.45 2.11 -25.12
N HIS A 277 -15.49 3.37 -24.67
CA HIS A 277 -16.65 4.26 -24.69
C HIS A 277 -17.29 4.26 -26.09
N ARG A 278 -18.17 3.29 -26.37
CA ARG A 278 -19.01 3.28 -27.57
C ARG A 278 -20.29 2.47 -27.39
N GLU A 279 -20.87 2.50 -26.20
CA GLU A 279 -22.20 1.93 -25.88
C GLU A 279 -23.02 2.84 -24.94
N LEU A 280 -22.88 4.18 -25.09
CA LEU A 280 -23.79 5.16 -24.47
C LEU A 280 -24.39 6.15 -25.48
N ALA A 281 -24.43 5.78 -26.76
CA ALA A 281 -25.12 6.54 -27.78
C ALA A 281 -25.89 5.57 -28.69
N GLY A 282 -27.16 5.37 -28.40
CA GLY A 282 -28.09 4.74 -29.35
C GLY A 282 -29.09 3.75 -28.75
N ASN A 283 -30.08 4.23 -27.99
CA ASN A 283 -31.47 4.00 -28.36
C ASN A 283 -32.41 4.95 -27.62
N ARG A 284 -33.52 5.22 -28.28
CA ARG A 284 -34.57 6.21 -27.98
C ARG A 284 -35.23 6.03 -26.63
#